data_AF-A0A965IEQ9-F1
#
_entry.id   AF-A0A965IEQ9-F1
#
_cell.length_a   1.000
_cell.length_b   1.000
_cell.length_c   1.000
_cell.angle_alpha   90.00
_cell.angle_beta   90.00
_cell.angle_gamma   90.00
#
_symmetry.space_group_name_H-M   'P 1'
#
loop_
_entity.id
_entity.type
_entity.pdbx_description
1 polymer ?
#
loop_
_entity_poly.entity_id
_entity_poly.type
_entity_poly.pdbx_seq_one_letter_code
_entity_poly.pdbx_strand_id
1 'polypeptide(L)' 'MKVADAVEVLATTYQSLDFVAQGLEVKASEVAAALAKAKPDTVEFVCLTALSKYNPVSTEVASSEPSE' A
#
# COMPACT_ATOMS: atom_id res chain seq x y z
N MET A 1 0.99 2.50 9.91
CA MET A 1 2.45 2.24 9.79
C MET A 1 3.08 3.18 8.75
N LYS A 2 4.40 3.37 8.73
CA LYS A 2 5.10 4.11 7.64
C LYS A 2 5.30 3.18 6.44
N VAL A 3 5.20 3.72 5.23
CA VAL A 3 5.38 2.94 3.99
C VAL A 3 6.79 2.33 3.91
N ALA A 4 7.83 3.09 4.27
CA ALA A 4 9.20 2.58 4.28
C ALA A 4 9.40 1.38 5.22
N ASP A 5 8.76 1.42 6.40
CA ASP A 5 8.80 0.34 7.39
C ASP A 5 8.07 -0.90 6.87
N ALA A 6 6.91 -0.70 6.24
CA ALA A 6 6.14 -1.79 5.61
C ALA A 6 6.92 -2.44 4.46
N VAL A 7 7.64 -1.64 3.66
CA VAL A 7 8.50 -2.16 2.61
C VAL A 7 9.69 -2.92 3.19
N GLU A 8 10.31 -2.44 4.27
CA GLU A 8 11.40 -3.17 4.92
C GLU A 8 10.93 -4.53 5.46
N VAL A 9 9.76 -4.58 6.10
CA VAL A 9 9.13 -5.84 6.54
C VAL A 9 8.84 -6.75 5.35
N LEU A 10 8.29 -6.23 4.25
CA LEU A 10 8.03 -7.01 3.04
C LEU A 10 9.31 -7.45 2.31
N ALA A 11 10.38 -6.67 2.39
CA ALA A 11 11.67 -6.99 1.77
C ALA A 11 12.46 -8.02 2.58
N THR A 12 12.24 -8.08 3.90
CA THR A 12 12.95 -8.98 4.82
C THR A 12 12.11 -10.16 5.29
N THR A 13 10.82 -10.20 4.96
CA THR A 13 9.96 -11.33 5.27
C THR A 13 10.26 -12.53 4.37
N TYR A 14 10.23 -13.72 4.97
CA TYR A 14 10.29 -15.00 4.25
C TYR A 14 8.89 -15.56 3.97
N GLN A 15 7.83 -14.81 4.30
CA GLN A 15 6.44 -15.19 4.06
C GLN A 15 5.91 -14.59 2.74
N SER A 16 4.71 -15.01 2.35
CA SER A 16 4.03 -14.46 1.18
C SER A 16 3.80 -12.95 1.32
N LEU A 17 4.23 -12.18 0.30
CA LEU A 17 4.06 -10.72 0.26
C LEU A 17 2.60 -10.31 0.45
N ASP A 18 1.66 -11.01 -0.20
CA ASP A 18 0.23 -10.75 -0.06
C ASP A 18 -0.29 -10.93 1.38
N PHE A 19 0.16 -11.98 2.08
CA PHE A 19 -0.24 -12.26 3.46
C PHE A 19 0.26 -11.17 4.42
N VAL A 20 1.52 -10.75 4.24
CA VAL A 20 2.11 -9.69 5.05
C VAL A 20 1.46 -8.36 4.72
N ALA A 21 1.35 -8.00 3.43
CA ALA A 21 0.75 -6.74 2.98
C ALA A 21 -0.70 -6.56 3.46
N GLN A 22 -1.48 -7.63 3.54
CA GLN A 22 -2.84 -7.60 4.08
C GLN A 22 -2.88 -7.23 5.58
N GLY A 23 -1.85 -7.61 6.34
CA GLY A 23 -1.73 -7.27 7.76
C GLY A 23 -1.09 -5.90 8.03
N LEU A 24 -0.56 -5.23 7.01
CA LEU A 24 0.12 -3.95 7.14
C LEU A 24 -0.82 -2.78 6.76
N GLU A 25 -1.33 -2.10 7.79
CA GLU A 25 -2.14 -0.90 7.63
C GLU A 25 -1.25 0.32 7.30
N VAL A 26 -1.24 0.70 6.03
CA VAL A 26 -0.48 1.85 5.50
C VAL A 26 -1.38 2.82 4.76
N LYS A 27 -1.03 4.11 4.74
CA LYS A 27 -1.81 5.11 4.03
C LYS A 27 -1.72 4.88 2.52
N ALA A 28 -2.84 4.58 1.89
CA ALA A 28 -2.94 4.37 0.45
C ALA A 28 -2.36 5.55 -0.37
N SER A 29 -2.59 6.79 0.06
CA SER A 29 -2.03 8.00 -0.60
C SER A 29 -0.49 8.02 -0.56
N GLU A 30 0.11 7.57 0.53
CA GLU A 30 1.57 7.49 0.67
C GLU A 30 2.13 6.36 -0.19
N VAL A 31 1.44 5.22 -0.24
CA VAL A 31 1.82 4.09 -1.11
C VAL A 31 1.78 4.51 -2.58
N ALA A 32 0.75 5.23 -3.01
CA ALA A 32 0.65 5.74 -4.38
C ALA A 32 1.75 6.75 -4.71
N ALA A 33 2.03 7.68 -3.80
CA ALA A 33 3.10 8.67 -3.97
C ALA A 33 4.49 8.02 -4.01
N ALA A 34 4.73 7.00 -3.17
CA ALA A 34 5.96 6.23 -3.17
C ALA A 34 6.09 5.39 -4.44
N LEU A 35 5.02 4.71 -4.86
CA LEU A 35 5.00 3.86 -6.06
C LEU A 35 5.27 4.68 -7.33
N ALA A 36 4.77 5.92 -7.39
CA ALA A 36 5.04 6.85 -8.49
C ALA A 36 6.51 7.31 -8.55
N LYS A 37 7.23 7.30 -7.43
CA LYS A 37 8.66 7.66 -7.34
C LYS A 37 9.59 6.44 -7.45
N ALA A 38 9.08 5.26 -7.09
CA ALA A 38 9.85 4.02 -7.11
C ALA A 38 10.20 3.60 -8.54
N LYS A 39 11.39 3.04 -8.72
CA LYS A 39 11.82 2.54 -10.03
C LYS A 39 11.15 1.20 -10.32
N PRO A 40 10.61 0.99 -11.53
CA PRO A 40 10.24 -0.35 -11.96
C PRO A 40 11.50 -1.24 -11.90
N ASP A 41 11.33 -2.51 -11.53
CA ASP A 41 12.44 -3.47 -11.27
C ASP A 41 13.19 -3.32 -9.92
N THR A 42 12.61 -2.63 -8.94
CA THR A 42 13.15 -2.61 -7.57
C THR A 42 12.27 -3.40 -6.61
N VAL A 43 12.88 -3.94 -5.55
CA VAL A 43 12.16 -4.59 -4.44
C VAL A 43 11.09 -3.65 -3.87
N GLU A 44 11.43 -2.38 -3.73
CA GLU A 44 10.53 -1.33 -3.27
C GLU A 44 9.26 -1.25 -4.12
N PHE A 45 9.40 -1.25 -5.45
CA PHE A 45 8.27 -1.21 -6.37
C PHE A 45 7.36 -2.44 -6.26
N VAL A 46 7.94 -3.63 -6.10
CA VAL A 46 7.17 -4.87 -5.91
C VAL A 46 6.39 -4.83 -4.59
N CYS A 47 7.03 -4.40 -3.50
CA CYS A 47 6.41 -4.28 -2.19
C CYS A 47 5.28 -3.24 -2.20
N LEU A 48 5.52 -2.08 -2.81
CA LEU A 48 4.52 -1.02 -2.95
C LEU A 48 3.32 -1.47 -3.80
N THR A 49 3.57 -2.27 -4.84
CA THR A 49 2.51 -2.84 -5.68
C THR A 49 1.67 -3.87 -4.92
N ALA A 50 2.29 -4.66 -4.03
CA ALA A 50 1.54 -5.54 -3.14
C ALA A 50 0.70 -4.73 -2.14
N LEU A 51 1.30 -3.71 -1.50
CA LEU A 51 0.61 -2.85 -0.52
C LEU A 51 -0.58 -2.11 -1.14
N SER A 52 -0.46 -1.62 -2.37
CA SER A 52 -1.53 -0.87 -3.05
C SER A 52 -2.76 -1.71 -3.38
N LYS A 53 -2.60 -3.05 -3.50
CA LYS A 53 -3.75 -3.97 -3.66
C LYS A 53 -4.61 -4.05 -2.40
N TYR A 54 -3.99 -4.03 -1.23
CA TYR A 54 -4.67 -4.22 0.06
C TYR A 54 -5.02 -2.91 0.76
N ASN A 55 -4.35 -1.81 0.39
CA ASN A 55 -4.66 -0.46 0.83
C ASN A 55 -5.13 0.35 -0.38
N PRO A 56 -6.32 0.06 -0.95
CA PRO A 56 -6.87 0.87 -2.02
C PRO A 56 -7.04 2.29 -1.49
N VAL A 57 -6.79 3.28 -2.35
CA VAL A 57 -7.08 4.69 -2.03
C VAL A 57 -8.59 4.75 -1.83
N SER A 58 -9.01 4.74 -0.57
CA SER A 58 -10.42 4.87 -0.24
C SER A 58 -10.83 6.27 -0.67
N THR A 59 -11.42 6.37 -1.85
CA THR A 59 -12.14 7.56 -2.31
C THR A 59 -13.50 7.64 -1.61
N GLU A 60 -13.56 7.30 -0.33
CA GLU A 60 -14.76 7.40 0.50
C GLU A 60 -14.92 8.85 1.01
N VAL A 61 -15.00 9.78 0.06
CA VAL A 61 -15.54 11.13 0.26
C VAL A 61 -16.27 11.56 -1.01
N ALA A 62 -17.33 10.85 -1.38
CA ALA A 62 -18.46 11.37 -2.16
C ALA A 62 -19.62 10.36 -2.21
N SER A 63 -20.06 9.87 -1.06
CA SER A 63 -21.40 9.26 -0.94
C SER A 63 -21.94 9.56 0.46
N SER A 64 -21.98 10.86 0.79
CA SER A 64 -23.00 11.37 1.69
C SER A 64 -24.09 11.98 0.81
N GLU A 65 -24.90 11.12 0.21
CA GLU A 65 -26.29 11.45 -0.08
C GLU A 65 -27.10 11.02 1.14
N PRO A 66 -27.50 11.94 2.04
CA PRO A 66 -28.83 11.85 2.61
C PRO A 66 -29.76 12.48 1.58
N SER A 67 -30.41 11.61 0.81
CA SER A 67 -31.67 11.91 0.15
C SER A 67 -32.69 12.29 1.24
N GLU A 68 -33.19 13.52 1.22
CA GLU A 68 -34.50 13.87 1.83
C GLU A 68 -35.10 15.09 1.14
#